data_AF-A0A7X0P1K8-F1
#
_entry.id   AF-A0A7X0P1K8-F1
#
_cell.length_a   1.000
_cell.length_b   1.000
_cell.length_c   1.000
_cell.angle_alpha   90.00
_cell.angle_beta   90.00
_cell.angle_gamma   90.00
#
_symmetry.space_group_name_H-M   'P 1'
#
loop_
_entity.id
_entity.type
_entity.pdbx_description
1 polymer ?
#
loop_
_entity_poly.entity_id
_entity_poly.type
_entity_poly.pdbx_seq_one_letter_code
_entity_poly.pdbx_strand_id
1 'polypeptide(L)' 'MRQLCNLGNFFASREAAAAWQAAHPDGEVVPVAEEFEVVRLAMIELGWTAHR' A
#
# COMPACT_ATOMS: atom_id res chain seq x y z
N MET A 1 -10.42 -11.90 1.13
CA MET A 1 -9.27 -11.05 1.54
C MET A 1 -7.90 -11.49 1.01
N ARG A 2 -7.56 -12.79 0.91
CA ARG A 2 -6.21 -13.24 0.52
C ARG A 2 -5.68 -12.66 -0.81
N GLN A 3 -6.57 -12.34 -1.75
CA GLN A 3 -6.18 -11.82 -3.06
C GLN A 3 -5.73 -10.34 -3.04
N LEU A 4 -6.17 -9.54 -2.06
CA LEU A 4 -5.75 -8.14 -1.93
C LEU A 4 -4.36 -8.02 -1.27
N CYS A 5 -4.09 -8.82 -0.22
CA CYS A 5 -2.80 -8.78 0.47
C CYS A 5 -1.61 -9.24 -0.41
N ASN A 6 -1.88 -9.96 -1.51
CA ASN A 6 -0.86 -10.35 -2.49
C ASN A 6 -0.48 -9.21 -3.44
N LEU A 7 -1.21 -8.09 -3.45
CA LEU A 7 -0.95 -6.95 -4.32
C LEU A 7 -0.02 -5.91 -3.67
N GLY A 8 0.00 -5.83 -2.34
CA GLY A 8 0.86 -4.91 -1.60
C GLY A 8 2.24 -5.51 -1.35
N ASN A 9 3.30 -4.74 -1.67
CA ASN A 9 4.69 -5.13 -1.46
C ASN A 9 5.45 -4.01 -0.73
N PHE A 10 6.35 -4.38 0.18
CA PHE A 10 7.31 -3.44 0.77
C PHE A 10 8.67 -3.57 0.10
N PHE A 11 9.31 -2.43 -0.16
CA PHE A 11 10.66 -2.35 -0.68
C PHE A 11 11.54 -1.54 0.28
N ALA A 12 12.83 -1.86 0.33
CA ALA A 12 13.78 -1.14 1.18
C ALA A 12 14.02 0.31 0.73
N SER A 13 13.83 0.59 -0.56
CA SER A 13 13.92 1.92 -1.15
C SER A 13 13.17 1.98 -2.49
N ARG A 14 13.05 3.17 -3.07
CA ARG A 14 12.46 3.35 -4.40
C ARG A 14 13.28 2.64 -5.50
N GLU A 15 14.60 2.65 -5.36
CA GLU A 15 15.52 1.99 -6.29
C GLU A 15 15.35 0.47 -6.25
N ALA A 16 15.15 -0.10 -5.06
CA ALA A 16 14.88 -1.54 -4.90
C ALA A 16 13.56 -1.97 -5.57
N ALA A 17 12.61 -1.05 -5.72
CA ALA A 17 11.33 -1.30 -6.40
C ALA A 17 11.40 -1.19 -7.93
N ALA A 18 12.50 -0.69 -8.50
CA ALA A 18 12.56 -0.31 -9.92
C ALA A 18 12.26 -1.47 -10.88
N ALA A 19 12.81 -2.66 -10.62
CA ALA A 19 12.56 -3.85 -11.44
C ALA A 19 11.09 -4.30 -11.34
N TRP A 20 10.50 -4.20 -10.15
CA TRP A 20 9.09 -4.50 -9.95
C TRP A 20 8.20 -3.49 -10.69
N GLN A 21 8.48 -2.19 -10.56
CA GLN A 21 7.73 -1.12 -11.21
C GLN A 21 7.75 -1.25 -12.74
N ALA A 22 8.89 -1.63 -13.32
CA ALA A 22 9.01 -1.85 -14.77
C ALA A 22 8.15 -3.03 -15.26
N ALA A 23 7.95 -4.06 -14.43
CA ALA A 23 7.13 -5.23 -14.76
C ALA A 23 5.63 -5.02 -14.50
N HIS A 24 5.26 -3.99 -13.73
CA HIS A 24 3.88 -3.71 -13.33
C HIS A 24 3.54 -2.25 -13.66
N PRO A 25 3.22 -1.94 -14.94
CA PRO A 25 3.00 -0.55 -15.37
C PRO A 25 1.80 0.12 -14.68
N ASP A 26 0.83 -0.68 -14.21
CA ASP A 26 -0.33 -0.18 -13.45
C ASP A 26 -0.09 -0.14 -11.93
N GLY A 27 1.06 -0.64 -11.47
CA GLY A 27 1.46 -0.57 -10.07
C GLY A 27 2.01 0.80 -9.72
N GLU A 28 1.90 1.19 -8.44
CA GLU A 28 2.44 2.45 -7.95
C GLU A 28 3.40 2.21 -6.78
N VAL A 29 4.52 2.94 -6.76
CA VAL A 29 5.48 2.97 -5.65
C VAL A 29 5.37 4.30 -4.92
N VAL A 30 4.74 4.26 -3.76
CA VAL A 30 4.55 5.39 -2.84
C VAL A 30 5.36 5.20 -1.55
N PRO A 31 5.72 6.28 -0.83
CA PRO A 31 6.24 6.19 0.52
C PRO A 31 5.25 5.48 1.46
N VAL A 32 5.77 4.65 2.37
CA VAL A 32 4.95 3.90 3.34
C VAL A 32 4.05 4.83 4.18
N ALA A 33 4.53 6.03 4.51
CA ALA A 33 3.75 7.00 5.27
C ALA A 33 2.51 7.49 4.51
N GLU A 34 2.60 7.63 3.18
CA GLU A 34 1.46 8.07 2.36
C GLU A 34 0.40 6.97 2.26
N GLU A 35 0.81 5.74 1.96
CA GLU A 35 -0.09 4.58 1.89
C GLU A 35 -0.76 4.31 3.26
N PHE A 36 -0.01 4.48 4.35
CA PHE A 36 -0.57 4.33 5.69
C PHE A 36 -1.73 5.30 5.95
N GLU A 37 -1.61 6.56 5.55
CA GLU A 37 -2.69 7.54 5.74
C GLU A 37 -3.92 7.20 4.89
N VAL A 38 -3.73 6.73 3.65
CA VAL A 38 -4.84 6.27 2.79
C VAL A 38 -5.58 5.10 3.44
N VAL A 39 -4.85 4.07 3.86
CA VAL A 39 -5.45 2.89 4.51
C VAL A 39 -6.13 3.28 5.83
N ARG A 40 -5.50 4.15 6.62
CA ARG A 40 -6.08 4.63 7.89
C ARG A 40 -7.42 5.31 7.67
N LEU A 41 -7.52 6.19 6.66
CA LEU A 41 -8.77 6.87 6.32
C LEU A 41 -9.84 5.88 5.86
N ALA A 42 -9.51 4.93 4.99
CA ALA A 42 -10.44 3.89 4.54
C ALA A 42 -10.95 3.04 5.73
N MET A 43 -10.06 2.67 6.66
CA MET A 43 -10.46 1.93 7.86
C MET A 43 -11.38 2.73 8.80
N ILE A 44 -11.26 4.05 8.83
CA ILE A 44 -12.18 4.93 9.57
C ILE A 44 -13.55 4.92 8.90
N GLU A 45 -13.61 5.15 7.59
CA GLU A 45 -14.86 5.18 6.82
C GLU A 45 -15.62 3.85 6.89
N LEU A 46 -14.89 2.74 6.92
CA LEU A 46 -15.46 1.40 7.05
C LEU A 46 -15.86 1.03 8.50
N GLY A 47 -15.59 1.90 9.48
CA GLY A 47 -15.86 1.63 10.89
C GLY A 47 -15.00 0.51 11.50
N TRP A 48 -13.86 0.20 10.87
CA TRP A 48 -12.94 -0.86 11.30
C TRP A 48 -11.91 -0.39 12.34
N THR A 49 -11.87 0.91 12.60
CA THR A 49 -11.11 1.47 13.71
C THR A 49 -12.02 1.57 14.93
N ALA A 50 -11.55 1.07 16.07
CA ALA A 50 -12.21 1.33 17.34
C ALA A 50 -12.19 2.84 17.58
N HIS A 51 -13.35 3.43 17.86
CA HIS A 51 -13.40 4.78 18.43
C HIS A 51 -12.54 4.77 19.69
N ARG A 52 -11.56 5.68 19.78
CA ARG A 52 -10.95 6.00 21.07
C ARG A 52 -11.99 6.68 21.95
#